data_AF-A0A069RIB9-F1
#
_entry.id   AF-A0A069RIB9-F1
#
_cell.length_a   1.000
_cell.length_b   1.000
_cell.length_c   1.000
_cell.angle_alpha   90.00
_cell.angle_beta   90.00
_cell.angle_gamma   90.00
#
_symmetry.space_group_name_H-M   'P 1'
#
loop_
_entity.id
_entity.type
_entity.pdbx_description
1 polymer ?
#
loop_
_entity_poly.entity_id
_entity_poly.type
_entity_poly.pdbx_seq_one_letter_code
_entity_poly.pdbx_strand_id
1 'polypeptide(L)'
;MLYEIFNFYKKELGIYNLVFKHVKSLYFAILSTPFIFTVLFVFRLIFSNELSEKIFVNKIILPYAILSFVLFILLNSKTKKIVNEIYGISSNATFWNTPRVLREINKHRKNEILKYLRENGEEVSAGEIKRLSNIAFKESEKLKTKFPILPSFFGALIISLCNSFFNSIFNPAITKNLESAITMFIYIIVIIVMFIGFFMIFRWGMYPIFDDIINRDSKHMSFFYELLNDMYYDLKKETRQRS
;
A
#
# COMPACT_ATOMS: atom_id res chain seq x y z
N MET A 1 -28.95 6.71 0.91
CA MET A 1 -28.55 6.32 -0.46
C MET A 1 -27.05 6.44 -0.75
N LEU A 2 -26.49 7.57 -1.22
CA LEU A 2 -25.06 7.63 -1.62
C LEU A 2 -24.10 7.12 -0.53
N TYR A 3 -24.26 7.59 0.71
CA TYR A 3 -23.41 7.17 1.82
C TYR A 3 -23.62 5.71 2.24
N GLU A 4 -24.81 5.14 2.03
CA GLU A 4 -25.05 3.71 2.31
C GLU A 4 -24.33 2.83 1.30
N ILE A 5 -24.45 3.14 0.00
CA ILE A 5 -23.75 2.42 -1.06
C ILE A 5 -22.24 2.61 -0.90
N PHE A 6 -21.80 3.83 -0.54
CA PHE A 6 -20.40 4.11 -0.25
C PHE A 6 -19.88 3.33 0.96
N ASN A 7 -20.65 3.21 2.04
CA ASN A 7 -20.30 2.41 3.21
C ASN A 7 -20.22 0.92 2.87
N PHE A 8 -21.17 0.41 2.08
CA PHE A 8 -21.11 -0.96 1.53
C PHE A 8 -19.84 -1.16 0.69
N TYR A 9 -19.55 -0.24 -0.22
CA TYR A 9 -18.33 -0.26 -1.04
C TYR A 9 -17.06 -0.31 -0.18
N LYS A 10 -16.97 0.54 0.85
CA LYS A 10 -15.78 0.59 1.72
C LYS A 10 -15.63 -0.70 2.53
N LYS A 11 -16.73 -1.20 3.09
CA LYS A 11 -16.74 -2.34 4.01
C LYS A 11 -16.59 -3.69 3.31
N GLU A 12 -17.18 -3.87 2.13
CA GLU A 12 -17.25 -5.16 1.47
C GLU A 12 -16.38 -5.21 0.20
N LEU A 13 -16.24 -4.09 -0.52
CA LEU A 13 -15.63 -4.05 -1.85
C LEU A 13 -14.21 -3.43 -1.89
N GLY A 14 -13.67 -2.98 -0.76
CA GLY A 14 -12.28 -2.54 -0.62
C GLY A 14 -11.27 -3.62 -1.03
N ILE A 15 -10.09 -3.23 -1.55
CA ILE A 15 -9.07 -4.21 -2.00
C ILE A 15 -8.66 -5.07 -0.80
N TYR A 16 -8.56 -4.46 0.38
CA TYR A 16 -8.29 -5.19 1.60
C TYR A 16 -9.32 -6.30 1.86
N ASN A 17 -10.61 -5.98 1.79
CA ASN A 17 -11.68 -6.94 2.10
C ASN A 17 -11.80 -8.05 1.06
N LEU A 18 -11.59 -7.70 -0.22
CA LEU A 18 -11.64 -8.60 -1.35
C LEU A 18 -10.44 -9.56 -1.43
N VAL A 19 -9.24 -9.10 -1.05
CA VAL A 19 -7.99 -9.83 -1.31
C VAL A 19 -7.21 -10.09 -0.03
N PHE A 20 -6.90 -9.05 0.74
CA PHE A 20 -5.97 -9.15 1.87
C PHE A 20 -6.58 -9.70 3.15
N LYS A 21 -7.91 -9.72 3.28
CA LYS A 21 -8.63 -10.30 4.43
C LYS A 21 -8.29 -11.76 4.65
N HIS A 22 -7.87 -12.48 3.60
CA HIS A 22 -7.50 -13.89 3.62
C HIS A 22 -6.00 -14.13 3.86
N VAL A 23 -5.16 -13.09 3.90
CA VAL A 23 -3.69 -13.18 4.11
C VAL A 23 -3.19 -12.30 5.26
N LYS A 24 -4.07 -11.94 6.20
CA LYS A 24 -3.78 -11.00 7.31
C LYS A 24 -2.51 -11.31 8.09
N SER A 25 -2.24 -12.57 8.40
CA SER A 25 -1.08 -12.98 9.20
C SER A 25 0.25 -12.81 8.45
N LEU A 26 0.34 -13.28 7.20
CA LEU A 26 1.52 -13.08 6.36
C LEU A 26 1.76 -11.60 6.07
N TYR A 27 0.67 -10.87 5.88
CA TYR A 27 0.73 -9.44 5.71
C TYR A 27 1.33 -8.75 6.94
N PHE A 28 0.80 -9.01 8.14
CA PHE A 28 1.33 -8.45 9.38
C PHE A 28 2.79 -8.85 9.62
N ALA A 29 3.17 -10.08 9.28
CA ALA A 29 4.56 -10.53 9.35
C ALA A 29 5.48 -9.67 8.47
N ILE A 30 5.10 -9.39 7.21
CA ILE A 30 5.85 -8.52 6.29
C ILE A 30 5.90 -7.07 6.78
N LEU A 31 4.88 -6.60 7.48
CA LEU A 31 4.88 -5.25 8.07
C LEU A 31 5.80 -5.13 9.27
N SER A 32 5.83 -6.19 10.10
CA SER A 32 6.68 -6.22 11.28
C SER A 32 8.16 -6.32 10.91
N THR A 33 8.48 -6.89 9.74
CA THR A 33 9.88 -7.19 9.39
C THR A 33 10.74 -5.92 9.35
N PRO A 34 10.36 -4.87 8.61
CA PRO A 34 11.12 -3.62 8.57
C PRO A 34 11.27 -2.94 9.93
N PHE A 35 10.25 -2.99 10.79
CA PHE A 35 10.32 -2.41 12.13
C PHE A 35 11.36 -3.11 13.01
N ILE A 36 11.31 -4.44 13.04
CA ILE A 36 12.31 -5.26 13.75
C ILE A 36 13.70 -5.02 13.16
N PHE A 37 13.83 -4.92 11.84
CA PHE A 37 15.10 -4.60 11.19
C PHE A 37 15.67 -3.24 11.64
N THR A 38 14.83 -2.20 11.67
CA THR A 38 15.23 -0.87 12.16
C THR A 38 15.69 -0.92 13.61
N VAL A 39 14.96 -1.63 14.48
CA VAL A 39 15.35 -1.79 15.90
C VAL A 39 16.71 -2.48 16.03
N LEU A 40 16.93 -3.58 15.29
CA LEU A 40 18.20 -4.30 15.29
C LEU A 40 19.35 -3.44 14.76
N PHE A 41 19.08 -2.61 13.75
CA PHE A 41 20.06 -1.70 13.17
C PHE A 41 20.42 -0.54 14.13
N VAL A 42 19.45 0.06 14.80
CA VAL A 42 19.70 1.11 15.81
C VAL A 42 20.42 0.54 17.02
N PHE A 43 20.01 -0.63 17.50
CA PHE A 43 20.70 -1.34 18.58
C PHE A 43 22.17 -1.59 18.21
N ARG A 44 22.44 -1.98 16.96
CA ARG A 44 23.81 -2.12 16.46
C ARG A 44 24.60 -0.81 16.55
N LEU A 45 24.06 0.30 16.07
CA LEU A 45 24.75 1.59 16.08
C LEU A 45 25.14 2.04 17.50
N ILE A 46 24.33 1.69 18.51
CA ILE A 46 24.56 2.12 19.90
C ILE A 46 25.61 1.23 20.61
N PHE A 47 25.67 -0.07 20.30
CA PHE A 47 26.40 -1.06 21.13
C PHE A 47 27.61 -1.75 20.44
N SER A 48 28.17 -1.18 19.37
CA SER A 48 29.10 -1.89 18.46
C SER A 48 30.61 -1.63 18.67
N ASN A 49 31.41 -2.69 18.92
CA ASN A 49 32.88 -2.73 18.74
C ASN A 49 33.29 -3.32 17.36
N GLU A 50 34.43 -2.94 16.78
CA GLU A 50 34.85 -3.26 15.39
C GLU A 50 34.83 -4.75 15.00
N LEU A 51 35.11 -5.68 15.92
CA LEU A 51 35.15 -7.13 15.62
C LEU A 51 33.78 -7.75 15.27
N SER A 52 32.69 -6.99 15.42
CA SER A 52 31.32 -7.49 15.33
C SER A 52 30.59 -7.18 14.01
N GLU A 53 31.25 -6.53 13.04
CA GLU A 53 30.61 -6.18 11.76
C GLU A 53 30.28 -7.39 10.89
N LYS A 54 31.26 -8.27 10.64
CA LYS A 54 31.03 -9.48 9.83
C LYS A 54 29.98 -10.41 10.43
N ILE A 55 29.95 -10.51 11.76
CA ILE A 55 28.97 -11.31 12.49
C ILE A 55 27.58 -10.68 12.36
N PHE A 56 27.46 -9.36 12.50
CA PHE A 56 26.19 -8.65 12.38
C PHE A 56 25.59 -8.77 10.97
N VAL A 57 26.40 -8.55 9.94
CA VAL A 57 25.93 -8.66 8.54
C VAL A 57 25.50 -10.09 8.22
N ASN A 58 26.35 -11.08 8.51
CA ASN A 58 26.10 -12.46 8.08
C ASN A 58 25.09 -13.20 8.95
N LYS A 59 25.01 -12.90 10.25
CA LYS A 59 24.10 -13.61 11.18
C LYS A 59 22.79 -12.88 11.42
N ILE A 60 22.70 -11.58 11.13
CA ILE A 60 21.49 -10.80 11.38
C ILE A 60 20.93 -10.24 10.07
N ILE A 61 21.66 -9.37 9.37
CA ILE A 61 21.11 -8.67 8.18
C ILE A 61 20.73 -9.66 7.08
N LEU A 62 21.64 -10.56 6.71
CA LEU A 62 21.45 -11.47 5.58
C LEU A 62 20.28 -12.45 5.81
N PRO A 63 20.18 -13.17 6.96
CA PRO A 63 19.02 -14.00 7.25
C PRO A 63 17.71 -13.21 7.24
N TYR A 64 17.74 -11.96 7.72
CA TYR A 64 16.56 -11.10 7.77
C TYR A 64 16.08 -10.67 6.38
N ALA A 65 17.01 -10.31 5.51
CA ALA A 65 16.73 -9.98 4.12
C ALA A 65 16.16 -11.19 3.37
N ILE A 66 16.73 -12.37 3.57
CA ILE A 66 16.23 -13.64 3.02
C ILE A 66 14.81 -13.92 3.54
N LEU A 67 14.58 -13.81 4.86
CA LEU A 67 13.26 -14.02 5.45
C LEU A 67 12.22 -13.05 4.88
N SER A 68 12.56 -11.77 4.76
CA SER A 68 11.68 -10.74 4.19
C SER A 68 11.33 -11.04 2.74
N PHE A 69 12.32 -11.48 1.94
CA PHE A 69 12.12 -11.87 0.55
C PHE A 69 11.24 -13.13 0.42
N VAL A 70 11.47 -14.14 1.25
CA VAL A 70 10.64 -15.36 1.31
C VAL A 70 9.20 -15.02 1.68
N LEU A 71 9.00 -14.20 2.71
CA LEU A 71 7.67 -13.76 3.13
C LEU A 71 6.96 -13.02 1.98
N PHE A 72 7.67 -12.13 1.27
CA PHE A 72 7.12 -11.42 0.12
C PHE A 72 6.64 -12.37 -0.98
N ILE A 73 7.46 -13.37 -1.35
CA ILE A 73 7.08 -14.40 -2.33
C ILE A 73 5.85 -15.15 -1.87
N LEU A 74 5.81 -15.57 -0.60
CA LEU A 74 4.69 -16.30 -0.02
C LEU A 74 3.39 -15.46 -0.04
N LEU A 75 3.46 -14.18 0.33
CA LEU A 75 2.32 -13.28 0.26
C LEU A 75 1.81 -13.18 -1.17
N ASN A 76 2.70 -12.86 -2.13
CA ASN A 76 2.30 -12.72 -3.52
C ASN A 76 1.71 -14.02 -4.10
N SER A 77 2.30 -15.17 -3.78
CA SER A 77 1.78 -16.49 -4.20
C SER A 77 0.39 -16.76 -3.62
N LYS A 78 0.19 -16.57 -2.30
CA LYS A 78 -1.13 -16.73 -1.68
C LYS A 78 -2.15 -15.76 -2.25
N THR A 79 -1.77 -14.51 -2.49
CA THR A 79 -2.66 -13.52 -3.09
C THR A 79 -3.09 -13.91 -4.50
N LYS A 80 -2.18 -14.40 -5.34
CA LYS A 80 -2.53 -14.94 -6.67
C LYS A 80 -3.52 -16.09 -6.57
N LYS A 81 -3.32 -17.00 -5.60
CA LYS A 81 -4.23 -18.11 -5.37
C LYS A 81 -5.64 -17.63 -5.01
N ILE A 82 -5.75 -16.68 -4.08
CA ILE A 82 -7.03 -16.08 -3.68
C ILE A 82 -7.71 -15.39 -4.86
N VAL A 83 -6.96 -14.61 -5.64
CA VAL A 83 -7.49 -13.94 -6.85
C VAL A 83 -8.02 -14.96 -7.85
N ASN A 84 -7.32 -16.07 -8.05
CA ASN A 84 -7.76 -17.13 -8.94
C ASN A 84 -9.00 -17.86 -8.41
N GLU A 85 -9.06 -18.14 -7.10
CA GLU A 85 -10.20 -18.84 -6.47
C GLU A 85 -11.47 -17.98 -6.46
N ILE A 86 -11.35 -16.68 -6.18
CA ILE A 86 -12.51 -15.78 -6.05
C ILE A 86 -12.95 -15.25 -7.42
N TYR A 87 -12.01 -14.88 -8.29
CA TYR A 87 -12.31 -14.19 -9.55
C TYR A 87 -12.05 -15.03 -10.80
N GLY A 88 -11.53 -16.25 -10.66
CA GLY A 88 -11.26 -17.14 -11.81
C GLY A 88 -10.10 -16.69 -12.70
N ILE A 89 -9.18 -15.86 -12.18
CA ILE A 89 -8.10 -15.27 -12.98
C ILE A 89 -6.74 -15.78 -12.51
N SER A 90 -6.11 -16.57 -13.36
CA SER A 90 -4.69 -16.89 -13.25
C SER A 90 -3.85 -15.75 -13.82
N SER A 91 -2.94 -15.19 -13.02
CA SER A 91 -1.91 -14.25 -13.49
C SER A 91 -0.55 -14.94 -13.58
N ASN A 92 -0.02 -15.05 -14.80
CA ASN A 92 1.34 -15.55 -15.04
C ASN A 92 2.42 -14.49 -14.78
N ALA A 93 2.02 -13.23 -14.55
CA ALA A 93 2.98 -12.16 -14.25
C ALA A 93 3.63 -12.37 -12.89
N THR A 94 4.77 -11.72 -12.63
CA THR A 94 5.46 -11.77 -11.34
C THR A 94 4.55 -11.40 -10.19
N PHE A 95 3.71 -10.38 -10.37
CA PHE A 95 2.84 -9.82 -9.34
C PHE A 95 1.35 -10.18 -9.55
N TRP A 96 0.59 -10.21 -8.45
CA TRP A 96 -0.85 -10.47 -8.50
C TRP A 96 -1.65 -9.28 -9.07
N ASN A 97 -1.25 -8.05 -8.79
CA ASN A 97 -2.02 -6.83 -9.09
C ASN A 97 -1.83 -6.28 -10.52
N THR A 98 -1.80 -7.16 -11.52
CA THR A 98 -1.70 -6.73 -12.93
C THR A 98 -2.92 -5.91 -13.36
N PRO A 99 -2.81 -5.04 -14.39
CA PRO A 99 -3.94 -4.30 -14.93
C PRO A 99 -5.14 -5.19 -15.32
N ARG A 100 -4.87 -6.40 -15.83
CA ARG A 100 -5.90 -7.39 -16.17
C ARG A 100 -6.65 -7.86 -14.93
N VAL A 101 -5.93 -8.25 -13.87
CA VAL A 101 -6.55 -8.68 -12.60
C VAL A 101 -7.36 -7.55 -11.98
N LEU A 102 -6.81 -6.34 -11.94
CA LEU A 102 -7.50 -5.17 -11.38
C LEU A 102 -8.78 -4.82 -12.15
N ARG A 103 -8.78 -4.97 -13.47
CA ARG A 103 -9.97 -4.76 -14.31
C ARG A 103 -11.10 -5.71 -13.92
N GLU A 104 -10.81 -6.99 -13.72
CA GLU A 104 -11.84 -7.97 -13.34
C GLU A 104 -12.30 -7.79 -11.89
N ILE A 105 -11.40 -7.44 -10.97
CA ILE A 105 -11.80 -7.03 -9.61
C ILE A 105 -12.77 -5.85 -9.69
N ASN A 106 -12.49 -4.85 -10.53
CA ASN A 106 -13.41 -3.72 -10.72
C ASN A 106 -14.74 -4.15 -11.35
N LYS A 107 -14.74 -5.09 -12.30
CA LYS A 107 -15.97 -5.67 -12.85
C LYS A 107 -16.81 -6.34 -11.76
N HIS A 108 -16.18 -7.14 -10.90
CA HIS A 108 -16.86 -7.75 -9.75
C HIS A 108 -17.45 -6.68 -8.81
N ARG A 109 -16.70 -5.63 -8.49
CA ARG A 109 -17.21 -4.51 -7.66
C ARG A 109 -18.43 -3.84 -8.26
N LYS A 110 -18.43 -3.57 -9.57
CA LYS A 110 -19.59 -3.00 -10.28
C LYS A 110 -20.81 -3.91 -10.14
N ASN A 111 -20.64 -5.21 -10.36
CA ASN A 111 -21.72 -6.19 -10.26
C ASN A 111 -22.30 -6.25 -8.84
N GLU A 112 -21.45 -6.25 -7.80
CA GLU A 112 -21.91 -6.25 -6.41
C GLU A 112 -22.64 -4.95 -6.03
N ILE A 113 -22.20 -3.78 -6.54
CA ILE A 113 -22.93 -2.52 -6.35
C ILE A 113 -24.30 -2.57 -7.04
N LEU A 114 -24.35 -3.04 -8.29
CA LEU A 114 -25.61 -3.19 -9.03
C LEU A 114 -26.57 -4.14 -8.32
N LYS A 115 -26.06 -5.25 -7.80
CA LYS A 115 -26.82 -6.21 -7.01
C LYS A 115 -27.36 -5.57 -5.74
N TYR A 116 -26.51 -4.86 -4.99
CA TYR A 116 -26.92 -4.13 -3.79
C TYR A 116 -28.03 -3.11 -4.06
N LEU A 117 -27.96 -2.36 -5.17
CA LEU A 117 -28.99 -1.40 -5.55
C LEU A 117 -30.34 -2.09 -5.85
N ARG A 118 -30.31 -3.18 -6.62
CA ARG A 118 -31.51 -3.96 -6.98
C ARG A 118 -32.17 -4.60 -5.76
N GLU A 119 -31.37 -5.14 -4.85
CA GLU A 119 -31.86 -5.79 -3.62
C GLU A 119 -32.50 -4.80 -2.65
N ASN A 120 -32.09 -3.53 -2.68
CA ASN A 120 -32.71 -2.47 -1.89
C ASN A 120 -33.89 -1.77 -2.60
N GLY A 121 -34.40 -2.36 -3.69
CA GLY A 121 -35.59 -1.87 -4.40
C GLY A 121 -35.37 -0.62 -5.24
N GLU A 122 -34.11 -0.26 -5.53
CA GLU A 122 -33.80 0.90 -6.36
C GLU A 122 -33.83 0.52 -7.84
N GLU A 123 -34.52 1.33 -8.65
CA GLU A 123 -34.40 1.24 -10.09
C GLU A 123 -32.96 1.60 -10.48
N VAL A 124 -32.34 0.81 -11.35
CA VAL A 124 -30.96 1.05 -11.77
C VAL A 124 -30.99 1.62 -13.18
N SER A 125 -31.33 2.89 -13.31
CA SER A 125 -31.23 3.60 -14.58
C SER A 125 -29.84 4.22 -14.78
N ALA A 126 -29.43 4.36 -16.04
CA ALA A 126 -28.20 5.11 -16.38
C ALA A 126 -28.25 6.56 -15.85
N GLY A 127 -29.45 7.16 -15.77
CA GLY A 127 -29.66 8.49 -15.20
C GLY A 127 -29.33 8.57 -13.71
N GLU A 128 -29.77 7.58 -12.93
CA GLU A 128 -29.51 7.52 -11.48
C GLU A 128 -28.05 7.27 -11.17
N ILE A 129 -27.41 6.34 -11.87
CA ILE A 129 -25.96 6.08 -11.70
C ILE A 129 -25.15 7.35 -12.02
N LYS A 130 -25.53 8.10 -13.06
CA LYS A 130 -24.90 9.39 -13.38
C LYS A 130 -25.14 10.45 -12.30
N ARG A 131 -26.34 10.47 -11.71
CA ARG A 131 -26.64 11.37 -10.59
C ARG A 131 -25.78 11.02 -9.37
N LEU A 132 -25.69 9.75 -9.01
CA LEU A 132 -24.85 9.26 -7.92
C LEU A 132 -23.38 9.58 -8.15
N SER A 133 -22.86 9.36 -9.37
CA SER A 133 -21.45 9.67 -9.69
C SER A 133 -21.15 11.16 -9.53
N ASN A 134 -22.05 12.04 -9.99
CA ASN A 134 -21.88 13.49 -9.82
C ASN A 134 -21.90 13.93 -8.35
N ILE A 135 -22.75 13.32 -7.50
CA ILE A 135 -22.77 13.64 -6.07
C ILE A 135 -21.49 13.11 -5.41
N ALA A 136 -21.05 11.90 -5.75
CA ALA A 136 -19.78 11.33 -5.26
C ALA A 136 -18.58 12.21 -5.61
N PHE A 137 -18.52 12.75 -6.84
CA PHE A 137 -17.47 13.67 -7.25
C PHE A 137 -17.45 14.95 -6.41
N LYS A 138 -18.62 15.56 -6.15
CA LYS A 138 -18.69 16.77 -5.31
C LYS A 138 -18.29 16.48 -3.86
N GLU A 139 -18.70 15.35 -3.32
CA GLU A 139 -18.32 14.93 -1.97
C GLU A 139 -16.82 14.60 -1.87
N SER A 140 -16.23 13.99 -2.90
CA SER A 140 -14.79 13.70 -2.90
C SER A 140 -13.96 14.99 -2.83
N GLU A 141 -14.34 16.04 -3.58
CA GLU A 141 -13.69 17.37 -3.52
C GLU A 141 -13.82 18.01 -2.13
N LYS A 142 -15.01 17.94 -1.52
CA LYS A 142 -15.26 18.49 -0.19
C LYS A 142 -14.40 17.80 0.88
N LEU A 143 -14.24 16.48 0.77
CA LEU A 143 -13.47 15.65 1.70
C LEU A 143 -11.96 15.77 1.53
N LYS A 144 -11.43 16.44 0.49
CA LYS A 144 -9.98 16.60 0.29
C LYS A 144 -9.29 17.42 1.38
N THR A 145 -10.03 18.12 2.24
CA THR A 145 -9.44 19.05 3.21
C THR A 145 -9.29 18.49 4.63
N LYS A 146 -8.17 18.91 5.24
CA LYS A 146 -7.67 18.69 6.62
C LYS A 146 -7.00 17.33 6.85
N PHE A 147 -5.67 17.30 6.72
CA PHE A 147 -4.72 17.01 7.80
C PHE A 147 -3.30 16.84 7.25
N PRO A 148 -2.42 17.86 7.34
CA PRO A 148 -0.99 17.69 7.12
C PRO A 148 -0.24 17.23 8.39
N ILE A 149 -0.92 17.04 9.53
CA ILE A 149 -0.25 16.90 10.84
C ILE A 149 0.62 15.64 10.93
N LEU A 150 0.14 14.49 10.42
CA LEU A 150 0.95 13.26 10.44
C LEU A 150 2.23 13.40 9.60
N PRO A 151 2.16 13.81 8.31
CA PRO A 151 3.36 14.07 7.51
C PRO A 151 4.31 15.09 8.15
N SER A 152 3.80 16.14 8.78
CA SER A 152 4.61 17.17 9.45
C SER A 152 5.33 16.63 10.70
N PHE A 153 4.65 15.85 11.53
CA PHE A 153 5.24 15.24 12.73
C PHE A 153 6.33 14.23 12.38
N PHE A 154 6.04 13.32 11.44
CA PHE A 154 7.04 12.37 10.95
C PHE A 154 8.18 13.08 10.21
N GLY A 155 7.89 14.14 9.46
CA GLY A 155 8.91 14.97 8.82
C GLY A 155 9.87 15.58 9.83
N ALA A 156 9.37 16.17 10.92
CA ALA A 156 10.20 16.75 11.97
C ALA A 156 11.07 15.70 12.69
N LEU A 157 10.49 14.54 13.02
CA LEU A 157 11.23 13.43 13.61
C LEU A 157 12.31 12.87 12.68
N ILE A 158 11.99 12.69 11.40
CA ILE A 158 12.95 12.21 10.39
C ILE A 158 14.09 13.21 10.24
N ILE A 159 13.80 14.52 10.13
CA ILE A 159 14.84 15.56 10.04
C ILE A 159 15.74 15.53 11.27
N SER A 160 15.17 15.40 12.47
CA SER A 160 15.95 15.32 13.71
C SER A 160 16.83 14.07 13.77
N LEU A 161 16.29 12.91 13.41
CA LEU A 161 17.04 11.65 13.33
C LEU A 161 18.13 11.71 12.27
N CYS A 162 17.86 12.29 11.10
CA CYS A 162 18.85 12.51 10.05
C CYS A 162 19.96 13.46 10.52
N ASN A 163 19.63 14.58 11.17
CA ASN A 163 20.65 15.49 11.71
C ASN A 163 21.52 14.81 12.78
N SER A 164 20.91 14.04 13.69
CA SER A 164 21.66 13.28 14.69
C SER A 164 22.56 12.23 14.04
N PHE A 165 22.07 11.56 12.99
CA PHE A 165 22.82 10.58 12.23
C PHE A 165 24.00 11.22 11.48
N PHE A 166 23.77 12.33 10.78
CA PHE A 166 24.82 13.08 10.08
C PHE A 166 25.87 13.62 11.03
N ASN A 167 25.48 14.16 12.19
CA ASN A 167 26.43 14.63 13.21
C ASN A 167 27.28 13.49 13.78
N SER A 168 26.70 12.29 13.93
CA SER A 168 27.44 11.12 14.39
C SER A 168 28.41 10.59 13.33
N ILE A 169 28.04 10.70 12.04
CA ILE A 169 28.83 10.23 10.90
C ILE A 169 29.98 11.19 10.59
N PHE A 170 29.70 12.48 10.50
CA PHE A 170 30.70 13.49 10.15
C PHE A 170 31.49 13.99 11.36
N ASN A 171 31.43 13.28 12.48
CA ASN A 171 32.25 13.63 13.64
C ASN A 171 33.74 13.49 13.25
N PRO A 172 34.52 14.60 13.25
CA PRO A 172 35.91 14.61 12.79
C PRO A 172 36.84 13.72 13.63
N ALA A 173 36.38 13.24 14.79
CA ALA A 173 37.09 12.23 15.56
C ALA A 173 37.14 10.84 14.89
N ILE A 174 36.15 10.51 14.04
CA ILE A 174 35.96 9.19 13.42
C ILE A 174 36.51 9.16 11.97
N THR A 175 36.46 10.29 11.24
CA THR A 175 36.88 10.41 9.83
C THR A 175 38.34 10.83 9.64
N LYS A 176 39.26 10.28 10.45
CA LYS A 176 40.69 10.62 10.35
C LYS A 176 41.39 10.01 9.13
N ASN A 177 40.88 8.90 8.58
CA ASN A 177 41.46 8.18 7.45
C ASN A 177 40.51 8.14 6.24
N LEU A 178 41.07 8.28 5.04
CA LEU A 178 40.34 8.20 3.76
C LEU A 178 39.56 6.89 3.63
N GLU A 179 40.14 5.78 4.09
CA GLU A 179 39.51 4.45 4.06
C GLU A 179 38.24 4.39 4.91
N SER A 180 38.26 4.94 6.13
CA SER A 180 37.08 5.03 7.00
C SER A 180 35.99 5.91 6.38
N ALA A 181 36.37 7.00 5.71
CA ALA A 181 35.42 7.87 5.01
C ALA A 181 34.74 7.16 3.83
N ILE A 182 35.50 6.39 3.04
CA ILE A 182 34.96 5.58 1.93
C ILE A 182 34.01 4.50 2.46
N THR A 183 34.41 3.76 3.50
CA THR A 183 33.54 2.73 4.12
C THR A 183 32.24 3.34 4.64
N MET A 184 32.31 4.49 5.29
CA MET A 184 31.13 5.21 5.80
C MET A 184 30.21 5.68 4.67
N PHE A 185 30.78 6.18 3.56
CA PHE A 185 30.02 6.55 2.36
C PHE A 185 29.29 5.36 1.74
N ILE A 186 29.94 4.19 1.67
CA ILE A 186 29.31 2.94 1.20
C ILE A 186 28.14 2.56 2.11
N TYR A 187 28.31 2.63 3.44
CA TYR A 187 27.21 2.35 4.37
C TYR A 187 26.03 3.30 4.18
N ILE A 188 26.27 4.59 3.95
CA ILE A 188 25.20 5.56 3.65
C ILE A 188 24.46 5.18 2.37
N ILE A 189 25.17 4.83 1.30
CA ILE A 189 24.55 4.38 0.04
C ILE A 189 23.70 3.13 0.28
N VAL A 190 24.22 2.14 1.01
CA VAL A 190 23.49 0.92 1.34
C VAL A 190 22.21 1.25 2.12
N ILE A 191 22.29 2.12 3.14
CA ILE A 191 21.12 2.56 3.91
C ILE A 191 20.10 3.25 3.01
N ILE A 192 20.53 4.16 2.12
CA ILE A 192 19.64 4.85 1.18
C ILE A 192 18.97 3.84 0.24
N VAL A 193 19.71 2.91 -0.35
CA VAL A 193 19.17 1.86 -1.23
C VAL A 193 18.18 0.97 -0.46
N MET A 194 18.51 0.59 0.77
CA MET A 194 17.59 -0.16 1.64
C MET A 194 16.34 0.64 1.96
N PHE A 195 16.45 1.95 2.19
CA PHE A 195 15.31 2.83 2.47
C PHE A 195 14.43 3.01 1.24
N ILE A 196 15.02 3.12 0.03
CA ILE A 196 14.29 3.16 -1.24
C ILE A 196 13.58 1.83 -1.47
N GLY A 197 14.26 0.70 -1.29
CA GLY A 197 13.67 -0.63 -1.42
C GLY A 197 12.53 -0.85 -0.42
N PHE A 198 12.73 -0.44 0.83
CA PHE A 198 11.68 -0.41 1.85
C PHE A 198 10.51 0.48 1.43
N PHE A 199 10.77 1.70 0.96
CA PHE A 199 9.72 2.60 0.48
C PHE A 199 8.97 2.02 -0.71
N MET A 200 9.62 1.28 -1.61
CA MET A 200 8.95 0.59 -2.70
C MET A 200 8.08 -0.58 -2.21
N ILE A 201 8.58 -1.40 -1.29
CA ILE A 201 7.81 -2.51 -0.68
C ILE A 201 6.62 -1.95 0.12
N PHE A 202 6.85 -0.88 0.88
CA PHE A 202 5.81 -0.16 1.61
C PHE A 202 4.81 0.46 0.63
N ARG A 203 5.25 1.16 -0.41
CA ARG A 203 4.36 1.71 -1.44
C ARG A 203 3.59 0.62 -2.17
N TRP A 204 4.12 -0.58 -2.35
CA TRP A 204 3.42 -1.64 -3.08
C TRP A 204 2.47 -2.45 -2.19
N GLY A 205 2.90 -2.79 -0.97
CA GLY A 205 2.13 -3.62 -0.03
C GLY A 205 1.31 -2.82 1.00
N MET A 206 1.83 -1.68 1.46
CA MET A 206 1.15 -0.80 2.41
C MET A 206 0.27 0.24 1.75
N TYR A 207 0.64 0.83 0.59
CA TYR A 207 -0.19 1.88 0.00
C TYR A 207 -1.66 1.48 -0.18
N PRO A 208 -2.04 0.29 -0.70
CA PRO A 208 -3.45 -0.08 -0.82
C PRO A 208 -4.18 -0.17 0.53
N ILE A 209 -3.45 -0.44 1.61
CA ILE A 209 -4.00 -0.71 2.94
C ILE A 209 -3.94 0.53 3.82
N PHE A 210 -2.88 1.34 3.75
CA PHE A 210 -2.86 2.69 4.27
C PHE A 210 -3.91 3.55 3.58
N ASP A 211 -4.16 3.33 2.29
CA ASP A 211 -5.25 4.00 1.60
C ASP A 211 -6.62 3.52 2.13
N ASP A 212 -6.80 2.20 2.35
CA ASP A 212 -8.01 1.62 2.94
C ASP A 212 -8.17 1.92 4.48
N ILE A 213 -7.09 2.14 5.24
CA ILE A 213 -7.08 2.28 6.72
C ILE A 213 -6.91 3.74 7.17
N ILE A 214 -6.06 4.53 6.52
CA ILE A 214 -5.77 5.93 6.93
C ILE A 214 -6.83 6.93 6.44
N ASN A 215 -7.95 6.46 5.87
CA ASN A 215 -9.16 7.25 5.65
C ASN A 215 -8.89 8.62 5.02
N ARG A 216 -8.49 8.63 3.75
CA ARG A 216 -9.03 9.68 2.88
C ARG A 216 -10.35 9.15 2.35
N ASP A 217 -11.43 9.38 3.11
CA ASP A 217 -12.79 9.21 2.59
C ASP A 217 -12.93 9.96 1.25
N SER A 218 -12.16 11.05 1.05
CA SER A 218 -12.00 11.72 -0.24
C SER A 218 -11.53 10.80 -1.37
N LYS A 219 -10.53 9.94 -1.11
CA LYS A 219 -9.92 9.07 -2.12
C LYS A 219 -10.78 7.85 -2.38
N HIS A 220 -11.37 7.26 -1.35
CA HIS A 220 -12.40 6.24 -1.52
C HIS A 220 -13.59 6.77 -2.30
N MET A 221 -14.07 7.98 -1.98
CA MET A 221 -15.18 8.60 -2.68
C MET A 221 -14.81 8.93 -4.13
N SER A 222 -13.55 9.30 -4.40
CA SER A 222 -13.02 9.47 -5.76
C SER A 222 -13.01 8.17 -6.55
N PHE A 223 -12.50 7.07 -5.98
CA PHE A 223 -12.52 5.77 -6.64
C PHE A 223 -13.93 5.23 -6.83
N PHE A 224 -14.81 5.48 -5.85
CA PHE A 224 -16.22 5.13 -5.95
C PHE A 224 -16.91 5.94 -7.05
N TYR A 225 -16.61 7.24 -7.18
CA TYR A 225 -17.02 8.06 -8.31
C TYR A 225 -16.58 7.47 -9.65
N GLU A 226 -15.30 7.12 -9.80
CA GLU A 226 -14.77 6.53 -11.03
C GLU A 226 -15.51 5.23 -11.37
N LEU A 227 -15.76 4.39 -10.36
CA LEU A 227 -16.48 3.13 -10.52
C LEU A 227 -17.94 3.34 -10.97
N LEU A 228 -18.65 4.30 -10.37
CA LEU A 228 -20.00 4.68 -10.77
C LEU A 228 -20.04 5.30 -12.17
N ASN A 229 -19.06 6.14 -12.50
CA ASN A 229 -18.97 6.77 -13.81
C ASN A 229 -18.75 5.72 -14.91
N ASP A 230 -17.87 4.77 -14.66
CA ASP A 230 -17.66 3.62 -15.54
C ASP A 230 -18.95 2.79 -15.70
N MET A 231 -19.67 2.51 -14.61
CA MET A 231 -20.98 1.82 -14.67
C MET A 231 -22.00 2.58 -15.53
N TYR A 232 -22.04 3.91 -15.45
CA TYR A 232 -22.91 4.72 -16.29
C TYR A 232 -22.60 4.53 -17.79
N TYR A 233 -21.32 4.50 -18.16
CA TYR A 233 -20.94 4.25 -19.56
C TYR A 233 -21.29 2.84 -20.02
N ASP A 234 -21.11 1.84 -19.16
CA ASP A 234 -21.49 0.45 -19.44
C ASP A 234 -23.01 0.34 -19.69
N LEU A 235 -23.84 0.89 -18.79
CA LEU A 235 -25.30 0.90 -18.93
C LEU A 235 -25.75 1.66 -20.19
N LYS A 236 -25.16 2.83 -20.47
CA LYS A 236 -25.47 3.61 -21.67
C LYS A 236 -25.14 2.85 -22.96
N LYS A 237 -24.06 2.08 -22.96
CA LYS A 237 -23.68 1.24 -24.10
C LYS A 237 -24.68 0.10 -24.29
N GLU A 238 -25.10 -0.56 -23.22
CA GLU A 238 -26.12 -1.61 -23.27
C GLU A 238 -27.47 -1.08 -23.78
N THR A 239 -27.90 0.10 -23.34
CA THR A 239 -29.15 0.73 -23.83
C THR A 239 -29.09 1.00 -25.34
N ARG A 240 -27.95 1.49 -25.85
CA ARG A 240 -27.74 1.74 -27.28
C ARG A 240 -27.70 0.49 -28.15
N GLN A 241 -27.32 -0.65 -27.57
CA GLN A 241 -27.29 -1.93 -28.29
C GLN A 241 -28.68 -2.60 -28.36
N ARG A 242 -29.61 -2.17 -27.50
CA ARG A 242 -30.99 -2.69 -27.44
C ARG A 242 -32.00 -1.85 -28.22
N SER A 243 -31.64 -0.61 -28.57
CA SER A 243 -32.41 0.33 -29.41
C SER A 243 -32.07 0.15 -30.89
#